data_AF-A0AB33J038-F1
#
_entry.id   AF-A0AB33J038-F1
#
_cell.length_a   1.000
_cell.length_b   1.000
_cell.length_c   1.000
_cell.angle_alpha   90.00
_cell.angle_beta   90.00
_cell.angle_gamma   90.00
#
_symmetry.space_group_name_H-M   'P 1'
#
loop_
_entity.id
_entity.type
_entity.pdbx_description
1 polymer ?
#
loop_
_entity_poly.entity_id
_entity_poly.type
_entity_poly.pdbx_seq_one_letter_code
_entity_poly.pdbx_strand_id
1 'polypeptide(L)'
;MITDFEEYIRQGEPHKREKGYAWQTAIGLQAVDGLKTSDYLRETARQHIEGNITIEEVKQLVNSYYESKTARKDIEDRTEEADKVSARITELLSEQSFTFSPLEYIAIHRRLFVGIYNHAGEIRDYNITKKEWVLNGETVLYAGADSIRETLDYDFAREKEYDYRHHDTVEAVKHIAQFVSDLWQIHPFGEGNTRATAVFTIKYLRTFGFGVSNEIFANYSWYFRNALVRANYNNIPKGIFATTQYLEAFFRNLILGEQNELKNRYLHVSADTQSAKENATKCNICTLNCTLEELALLNFIKEKPNATQKEIAAHIGKSERTIKTMTVKLSEQGIIERKNGRRNGYWVIKSSQINN
;
A
#
# COMPACT_ATOMS: atom_id res chain seq x y z
N MET A 1 11.26 -1.59 -18.92
CA MET A 1 11.74 -0.24 -18.58
C MET A 1 12.25 -0.35 -17.15
N ILE A 2 13.55 -0.18 -16.93
CA ILE A 2 14.14 -0.21 -15.59
C ILE A 2 13.61 1.04 -14.88
N THR A 3 12.88 0.86 -13.78
CA THR A 3 12.44 1.97 -12.92
C THR A 3 13.66 2.69 -12.33
N ASP A 4 13.55 4.00 -12.07
CA ASP A 4 14.70 4.88 -11.73
C ASP A 4 15.53 4.46 -10.50
N PHE A 5 15.09 3.49 -9.71
CA PHE A 5 15.75 3.01 -8.48
C PHE A 5 15.92 1.48 -8.40
N GLU A 6 15.68 0.76 -9.51
CA GLU A 6 15.74 -0.70 -9.55
C GLU A 6 17.12 -1.26 -9.16
N GLU A 7 18.19 -0.51 -9.44
CA GLU A 7 19.57 -0.86 -9.07
C GLU A 7 19.73 -0.98 -7.55
N TYR A 8 19.17 -0.02 -6.80
CA TYR A 8 19.20 0.00 -5.34
C TYR A 8 18.37 -1.13 -4.74
N ILE A 9 17.25 -1.46 -5.39
CA ILE A 9 16.34 -2.51 -4.94
C ILE A 9 16.97 -3.90 -5.12
N ARG A 10 17.65 -4.15 -6.25
CA ARG A 10 18.21 -5.46 -6.57
C ARG A 10 19.58 -5.73 -5.95
N GLN A 11 20.43 -4.70 -5.83
CA GLN A 11 21.86 -4.86 -5.51
C GLN A 11 22.31 -4.00 -4.32
N GLY A 12 21.43 -3.17 -3.75
CA GLY A 12 21.76 -2.30 -2.63
C GLY A 12 21.84 -3.02 -1.28
N GLU A 13 22.58 -2.41 -0.35
CA GLU A 13 22.52 -2.77 1.07
C GLU A 13 21.09 -2.62 1.62
N PRO A 14 20.69 -3.36 2.67
CA PRO A 14 19.30 -3.36 3.18
C PRO A 14 18.70 -1.97 3.37
N HIS A 15 19.45 -1.05 3.95
CA HIS A 15 19.02 0.34 4.17
C HIS A 15 18.82 1.12 2.86
N LYS A 16 19.68 0.93 1.85
CA LYS A 16 19.51 1.55 0.52
C LYS A 16 18.31 0.98 -0.20
N ARG A 17 18.08 -0.33 -0.09
CA ARG A 17 16.90 -1.01 -0.65
C ARG A 17 15.61 -0.48 -0.03
N GLU A 18 15.54 -0.32 1.29
CA GLU A 18 14.37 0.26 1.97
C GLU A 18 14.06 1.69 1.51
N LYS A 19 15.10 2.55 1.41
CA LYS A 19 14.95 3.90 0.86
C LYS A 19 14.53 3.90 -0.61
N GLY A 20 15.09 3.01 -1.41
CA GLY A 20 14.75 2.81 -2.82
C GLY A 20 13.26 2.48 -2.99
N TYR A 21 12.74 1.52 -2.20
CA TYR A 21 11.32 1.21 -2.19
C TYR A 21 10.46 2.40 -1.76
N ALA A 22 10.83 3.11 -0.70
CA ALA A 22 10.07 4.27 -0.23
C ALA A 22 9.95 5.36 -1.32
N TRP A 23 11.06 5.70 -1.98
CA TRP A 23 11.08 6.66 -3.08
C TRP A 23 10.30 6.21 -4.32
N GLN A 24 10.49 4.96 -4.75
CA GLN A 24 9.78 4.41 -5.90
C GLN A 24 8.26 4.45 -5.67
N THR A 25 7.82 4.10 -4.46
CA THR A 25 6.41 4.19 -4.05
C THR A 25 5.91 5.61 -4.08
N ALA A 26 6.64 6.52 -3.43
CA ALA A 26 6.26 7.91 -3.29
C ALA A 26 6.07 8.59 -4.65
N ILE A 27 6.98 8.33 -5.59
CA ILE A 27 6.94 8.86 -6.96
C ILE A 27 5.80 8.20 -7.74
N GLY A 28 5.65 6.87 -7.67
CA GLY A 28 4.58 6.15 -8.37
C GLY A 28 3.17 6.54 -7.92
N LEU A 29 2.99 6.88 -6.64
CA LEU A 29 1.71 7.37 -6.11
C LEU A 29 1.28 8.73 -6.69
N GLN A 30 2.18 9.50 -7.30
CA GLN A 30 1.79 10.77 -7.93
C GLN A 30 0.95 10.55 -9.21
N ALA A 31 1.10 9.40 -9.88
CA ALA A 31 0.34 9.07 -11.07
C ALA A 31 -1.16 8.91 -10.82
N VAL A 32 -1.59 8.75 -9.55
CA VAL A 32 -3.01 8.75 -9.14
C VAL A 32 -3.74 9.99 -9.64
N ASP A 33 -3.08 11.14 -9.57
CA ASP A 33 -3.62 12.43 -9.98
C ASP A 33 -3.04 12.89 -11.34
N GLY A 34 -2.45 11.96 -12.11
CA GLY A 34 -1.80 12.25 -13.38
C GLY A 34 -0.53 13.09 -13.27
N LEU A 35 0.02 13.25 -12.06
CA LEU A 35 1.18 14.09 -11.80
C LEU A 35 2.48 13.37 -12.13
N LYS A 36 3.50 14.15 -12.50
CA LYS A 36 4.86 13.67 -12.76
C LYS A 36 5.83 14.44 -11.87
N THR A 37 6.84 13.74 -11.37
CA THR A 37 7.93 14.34 -10.61
C THR A 37 9.01 14.88 -11.53
N SER A 38 9.77 15.86 -11.06
CA SER A 38 10.89 16.43 -11.81
C SER A 38 12.14 15.52 -11.79
N ASP A 39 13.03 15.74 -12.76
CA ASP A 39 14.36 15.12 -12.74
C ASP A 39 15.20 15.61 -11.54
N TYR A 40 14.96 16.83 -11.06
CA TYR A 40 15.63 17.37 -9.88
C TYR A 40 15.29 16.56 -8.62
N LEU A 41 14.02 16.21 -8.42
CA LEU A 41 13.63 15.32 -7.33
C LEU A 41 14.32 13.96 -7.46
N ARG A 42 14.33 13.37 -8.67
CA ARG A 42 14.93 12.05 -8.90
C ARG A 42 16.40 12.02 -8.53
N GLU A 43 17.15 13.05 -8.89
CA GLU A 43 18.56 13.17 -8.52
C GLU A 43 18.75 13.37 -7.02
N THR A 44 17.93 14.23 -6.41
CA THR A 44 17.94 14.45 -4.96
C THR A 44 17.58 13.17 -4.19
N ALA A 45 16.66 12.36 -4.71
CA ALA A 45 16.29 11.06 -4.16
C ALA A 45 17.46 10.08 -4.20
N ARG A 46 18.24 10.02 -5.29
CA ARG A 46 19.47 9.22 -5.36
C ARG A 46 20.46 9.61 -4.27
N GLN A 47 20.71 10.90 -4.09
CA GLN A 47 21.59 11.38 -3.01
C GLN A 47 21.10 10.95 -1.62
N HIS A 48 19.78 10.97 -1.37
CA HIS A 48 19.22 10.47 -0.12
C HIS A 48 19.37 8.95 0.05
N ILE A 49 19.18 8.17 -1.03
CA ILE A 49 19.36 6.72 -1.03
C ILE A 49 20.82 6.36 -0.73
N GLU A 50 21.77 7.08 -1.34
CA GLU A 50 23.21 6.91 -1.10
C GLU A 50 23.64 7.31 0.32
N GLY A 51 22.83 8.10 1.03
CA GLY A 51 23.14 8.63 2.36
C GLY A 51 23.97 9.90 2.34
N ASN A 52 24.07 10.57 1.18
CA ASN A 52 24.79 11.84 1.03
C ASN A 52 24.04 13.01 1.67
N ILE A 53 22.71 12.91 1.74
CA ILE A 53 21.82 13.88 2.36
C ILE A 53 20.74 13.17 3.17
N THR A 54 20.17 13.87 4.13
CA THR A 54 19.02 13.47 4.96
C THR A 54 17.70 13.82 4.28
N ILE A 55 16.61 13.20 4.72
CA ILE A 55 15.26 13.52 4.20
C ILE A 55 14.84 14.98 4.48
N GLU A 56 15.35 15.60 5.55
CA GLU A 56 15.13 17.02 5.83
C GLU A 56 15.82 17.91 4.81
N GLU A 57 17.07 17.60 4.46
CA GLU A 57 17.81 18.32 3.41
C GLU A 57 17.13 18.15 2.05
N VAL A 58 16.60 16.97 1.73
CA VAL A 58 15.78 16.77 0.52
C VAL A 58 14.60 17.75 0.48
N LYS A 59 13.82 17.84 1.56
CA LYS A 59 12.65 18.74 1.63
C LYS A 59 13.08 20.20 1.46
N GLN A 60 14.18 20.63 2.08
CA GLN A 60 14.73 21.97 1.95
C GLN A 60 15.21 22.30 0.52
N LEU A 61 15.93 21.37 -0.10
CA LEU A 61 16.41 21.48 -1.48
C LEU A 61 15.26 21.60 -2.48
N VAL A 62 14.24 20.74 -2.35
CA VAL A 62 13.03 20.78 -3.20
C VAL A 62 12.28 22.10 -3.01
N ASN A 63 12.11 22.59 -1.77
CA ASN A 63 11.49 23.90 -1.53
C ASN A 63 12.28 25.03 -2.20
N SER A 64 13.59 25.09 -2.00
CA SER A 64 14.48 26.11 -2.57
C SER A 64 14.48 26.10 -4.10
N TYR A 65 14.41 24.92 -4.71
CA TYR A 65 14.32 24.74 -6.16
C TYR A 65 13.07 25.41 -6.74
N TYR A 66 11.92 25.30 -6.06
CA TYR A 66 10.68 25.91 -6.52
C TYR A 66 10.55 27.39 -6.16
N GLU A 67 11.13 27.84 -5.04
CA GLU A 67 11.21 29.26 -4.68
C GLU A 67 12.04 30.06 -5.71
N SER A 68 13.17 29.52 -6.17
CA SER A 68 14.03 30.15 -7.17
C SER A 68 13.45 30.13 -8.59
N LYS A 69 12.53 29.21 -8.91
CA LYS A 69 11.85 29.09 -10.21
C LYS A 69 10.67 30.06 -10.41
N THR A 70 10.25 30.78 -9.37
CA THR A 70 9.02 31.60 -9.36
C THR A 70 8.97 32.75 -10.39
N ALA A 71 10.06 33.05 -11.10
CA ALA A 71 10.06 34.03 -12.20
C ALA A 71 9.34 33.56 -13.48
N ARG A 72 9.00 32.27 -13.64
CA ARG A 72 8.29 31.70 -14.81
C ARG A 72 7.37 30.53 -14.40
N LYS A 73 6.28 30.80 -13.69
CA LYS A 73 5.27 29.75 -13.39
C LYS A 73 4.17 29.76 -14.45
N ASP A 74 4.05 28.64 -15.16
CA ASP A 74 2.78 28.23 -15.75
C ASP A 74 1.89 27.74 -14.60
N ILE A 75 0.68 28.28 -14.48
CA ILE A 75 -0.23 28.03 -13.35
C ILE A 75 -0.70 26.57 -13.31
N GLU A 76 -0.61 25.85 -14.44
CA GLU A 76 -1.10 24.47 -14.59
C GLU A 76 -0.07 23.39 -14.21
N ASP A 77 1.22 23.72 -14.03
CA ASP A 77 2.26 22.73 -13.73
C ASP A 77 2.27 22.34 -12.23
N ARG A 78 1.60 21.22 -11.92
CA ARG A 78 1.55 20.61 -10.57
C ARG A 78 2.76 19.71 -10.25
N THR A 79 3.86 19.82 -10.99
CA THR A 79 5.11 19.08 -10.68
C THR A 79 5.66 19.42 -9.29
N GLU A 80 5.50 20.67 -8.82
CA GLU A 80 5.92 21.08 -7.46
C GLU A 80 5.22 20.26 -6.37
N GLU A 81 3.92 20.04 -6.54
CA GLU A 81 3.15 19.19 -5.63
C GLU A 81 3.69 17.75 -5.66
N ALA A 82 3.89 17.20 -6.86
CA ALA A 82 4.38 15.84 -7.02
C ALA A 82 5.71 15.63 -6.29
N ASP A 83 6.64 16.59 -6.41
CA ASP A 83 7.96 16.53 -5.80
C ASP A 83 7.90 16.64 -4.28
N LYS A 84 7.23 17.67 -3.77
CA LYS A 84 7.10 17.91 -2.32
C LYS A 84 6.37 16.77 -1.63
N VAL A 85 5.26 16.30 -2.23
CA VAL A 85 4.47 15.19 -1.67
C VAL A 85 5.27 13.89 -1.73
N SER A 86 6.04 13.64 -2.79
CA SER A 86 6.90 12.44 -2.84
C SER A 86 7.93 12.41 -1.71
N ALA A 87 8.61 13.52 -1.43
CA ALA A 87 9.54 13.58 -0.31
C ALA A 87 8.86 13.30 1.05
N ARG A 88 7.64 13.83 1.24
CA ARG A 88 6.84 13.63 2.47
C ARG A 88 6.32 12.21 2.61
N ILE A 89 5.92 11.57 1.50
CA ILE A 89 5.56 10.14 1.50
C ILE A 89 6.78 9.31 1.89
N THR A 90 7.94 9.57 1.29
CA THR A 90 9.18 8.85 1.62
C THR A 90 9.50 8.96 3.11
N GLU A 91 9.43 10.16 3.69
CA GLU A 91 9.59 10.37 5.14
C GLU A 91 8.62 9.51 5.96
N LEU A 92 7.32 9.61 5.69
CA LEU A 92 6.26 8.85 6.39
C LEU A 92 6.45 7.34 6.28
N LEU A 93 6.92 6.85 5.14
CA LEU A 93 7.21 5.44 4.89
C LEU A 93 8.55 5.00 5.48
N SER A 94 9.44 5.91 5.88
CA SER A 94 10.67 5.55 6.61
C SER A 94 10.44 5.51 8.13
N GLU A 95 9.35 6.08 8.63
CA GLU A 95 9.00 6.06 10.05
C GLU A 95 8.48 4.71 10.54
N GLN A 96 8.97 4.29 11.70
CA GLN A 96 8.53 3.07 12.40
C GLN A 96 7.25 3.27 13.20
N SER A 97 6.95 4.50 13.62
CA SER A 97 5.73 4.81 14.36
C SER A 97 4.50 4.79 13.45
N PHE A 98 3.42 4.22 13.97
CA PHE A 98 2.09 4.25 13.37
C PHE A 98 1.05 3.96 14.45
N THR A 99 -0.07 4.68 14.42
CA THR A 99 -1.22 4.41 15.29
C THR A 99 -2.45 4.17 14.44
N PHE A 100 -3.09 3.01 14.57
CA PHE A 100 -4.35 2.74 13.85
C PHE A 100 -5.50 3.57 14.45
N SER A 101 -5.74 4.75 13.87
CA SER A 101 -6.79 5.69 14.31
C SER A 101 -7.21 6.68 13.21
N PRO A 102 -8.42 7.24 13.29
CA PRO A 102 -8.84 8.34 12.41
C PRO A 102 -7.93 9.58 12.50
N LEU A 103 -7.37 9.86 13.68
CA LEU A 103 -6.44 10.98 13.88
C LEU A 103 -5.15 10.79 13.10
N GLU A 104 -4.60 9.56 13.07
CA GLU A 104 -3.43 9.23 12.25
C GLU A 104 -3.73 9.43 10.76
N TYR A 105 -4.91 9.01 10.29
CA TYR A 105 -5.31 9.18 8.90
C TYR A 105 -5.37 10.67 8.49
N ILE A 106 -5.96 11.51 9.35
CA ILE A 106 -6.00 12.97 9.18
C ILE A 106 -4.60 13.58 9.25
N ALA A 107 -3.76 13.11 10.17
CA ALA A 107 -2.38 13.58 10.33
C ALA A 107 -1.52 13.24 9.11
N ILE A 108 -1.67 12.04 8.54
CA ILE A 108 -1.04 11.66 7.27
C ILE A 108 -1.42 12.67 6.19
N HIS A 109 -2.71 12.94 6.00
CA HIS A 109 -3.15 13.93 5.01
C HIS A 109 -2.56 15.32 5.26
N ARG A 110 -2.57 15.81 6.50
CA ARG A 110 -1.91 17.09 6.86
C ARG A 110 -0.44 17.09 6.47
N ARG A 111 0.31 16.07 6.87
CA ARG A 111 1.76 15.98 6.63
C ARG A 111 2.09 15.91 5.15
N LEU A 112 1.27 15.22 4.36
CA LEU A 112 1.44 15.16 2.91
C LEU A 112 1.22 16.52 2.25
N PHE A 113 0.21 17.27 2.66
CA PHE A 113 -0.29 18.40 1.88
C PHE A 113 -0.14 19.79 2.53
N VAL A 114 0.46 19.90 3.71
CA VAL A 114 0.70 21.20 4.37
C VAL A 114 1.47 22.16 3.46
N GLY A 115 0.95 23.38 3.27
CA GLY A 115 1.53 24.37 2.35
C GLY A 115 1.36 24.06 0.86
N ILE A 116 0.69 22.96 0.50
CA ILE A 116 0.22 22.66 -0.86
C ILE A 116 -1.28 22.98 -0.94
N TYR A 117 -2.05 22.47 0.02
CA TYR A 117 -3.47 22.78 0.18
C TYR A 117 -3.69 23.60 1.44
N ASN A 118 -4.54 24.63 1.36
CA ASN A 118 -4.90 25.44 2.52
C ASN A 118 -5.66 24.63 3.58
N HIS A 119 -6.37 23.58 3.15
CA HIS A 119 -7.19 22.69 3.99
C HIS A 119 -6.44 21.39 4.38
N ALA A 120 -5.12 21.41 4.43
CA ALA A 120 -4.32 20.20 4.71
C ALA A 120 -4.60 19.65 6.12
N GLY A 121 -5.31 18.53 6.16
CA GLY A 121 -5.70 17.83 7.39
C GLY A 121 -7.04 18.27 7.93
N GLU A 122 -7.82 19.01 7.14
CA GLU A 122 -9.15 19.45 7.49
C GLU A 122 -10.17 18.54 6.81
N ILE A 123 -11.15 18.08 7.60
CA ILE A 123 -12.30 17.37 7.06
C ILE A 123 -13.17 18.38 6.30
N ARG A 124 -13.60 18.03 5.08
CA ARG A 124 -14.46 18.89 4.27
C ARG A 124 -15.81 19.10 4.95
N ASP A 125 -16.34 20.32 4.83
CA ASP A 125 -17.65 20.73 5.33
C ASP A 125 -18.72 20.82 4.21
N TYR A 126 -18.39 20.31 3.02
CA TYR A 126 -19.25 20.29 1.84
C TYR A 126 -19.32 18.91 1.18
N ASN A 127 -20.45 18.63 0.51
CA ASN A 127 -20.64 17.40 -0.26
C ASN A 127 -19.92 17.47 -1.61
N ILE A 128 -19.46 16.31 -2.10
CA ILE A 128 -18.67 16.22 -3.32
C ILE A 128 -19.31 15.26 -4.33
N THR A 129 -19.01 15.54 -5.59
CA THR A 129 -19.28 14.66 -6.74
C THR A 129 -18.02 14.65 -7.60
N LYS A 130 -17.54 13.47 -7.98
CA LYS A 130 -16.34 13.35 -8.82
C LYS A 130 -16.68 12.53 -10.06
N LYS A 131 -16.31 13.04 -11.24
CA LYS A 131 -16.50 12.32 -12.51
C LYS A 131 -15.41 11.27 -12.64
N GLU A 132 -15.83 10.04 -12.89
CA GLU A 132 -14.94 8.89 -12.90
C GLU A 132 -14.79 8.32 -14.31
N TRP A 133 -13.56 8.28 -14.84
CA TRP A 133 -13.30 7.71 -16.18
C TRP A 133 -13.80 6.27 -16.28
N VAL A 134 -13.50 5.42 -15.30
CA VAL A 134 -13.96 4.02 -15.26
C VAL A 134 -15.47 3.86 -15.21
N LEU A 135 -16.23 4.93 -14.91
CA LEU A 135 -17.69 4.94 -14.81
C LEU A 135 -18.35 5.78 -15.93
N ASN A 136 -17.65 6.06 -17.04
CA ASN A 136 -18.15 6.94 -18.10
C ASN A 136 -18.56 8.34 -17.61
N GLY A 137 -17.83 8.88 -16.63
CA GLY A 137 -18.08 10.19 -16.05
C GLY A 137 -19.16 10.23 -14.96
N GLU A 138 -19.75 9.09 -14.59
CA GLU A 138 -20.57 8.98 -13.39
C GLU A 138 -19.72 9.07 -12.11
N THR A 139 -20.38 9.14 -10.95
CA THR A 139 -19.76 9.36 -9.64
C THR A 139 -20.08 8.23 -8.67
N VAL A 140 -19.16 7.97 -7.75
CA VAL A 140 -19.43 7.24 -6.51
C VAL A 140 -20.28 8.12 -5.58
N LEU A 141 -21.06 7.48 -4.70
CA LEU A 141 -21.71 8.13 -3.57
C LEU A 141 -20.74 8.18 -2.39
N TYR A 142 -20.33 9.39 -2.03
CA TYR A 142 -19.44 9.67 -0.90
C TYR A 142 -20.24 9.97 0.37
N ALA A 143 -19.59 9.90 1.54
CA ALA A 143 -20.23 10.26 2.81
C ALA A 143 -20.70 11.73 2.82
N GLY A 144 -21.83 11.99 3.49
CA GLY A 144 -22.30 13.36 3.75
C GLY A 144 -21.29 14.10 4.63
N ALA A 145 -21.05 15.38 4.33
CA ALA A 145 -20.03 16.17 5.05
C ALA A 145 -20.27 16.23 6.57
N ASP A 146 -21.54 16.22 6.97
CA ASP A 146 -22.02 16.25 8.35
C ASP A 146 -21.81 14.93 9.11
N SER A 147 -21.50 13.83 8.43
CA SER A 147 -21.34 12.51 9.06
C SER A 147 -19.91 11.94 8.95
N ILE A 148 -18.98 12.65 8.32
CA ILE A 148 -17.65 12.11 7.99
C ILE A 148 -16.92 11.61 9.25
N ARG A 149 -16.97 12.41 10.32
CA ARG A 149 -16.21 12.11 11.55
C ARG A 149 -16.74 10.83 12.19
N GLU A 150 -18.05 10.72 12.31
CA GLU A 150 -18.76 9.57 12.87
C GLU A 150 -18.55 8.33 12.02
N THR A 151 -18.56 8.45 10.67
CA THR A 151 -18.28 7.32 9.78
C THR A 151 -16.83 6.83 9.91
N LEU A 152 -15.85 7.74 10.00
CA LEU A 152 -14.46 7.35 10.28
C LEU A 152 -14.33 6.62 11.62
N ASP A 153 -14.93 7.16 12.69
CA ASP A 153 -14.85 6.54 14.01
C ASP A 153 -15.52 5.15 14.02
N TYR A 154 -16.65 4.98 13.30
CA TYR A 154 -17.34 3.70 13.14
C TYR A 154 -16.50 2.65 12.38
N ASP A 155 -15.97 3.00 11.20
CA ASP A 155 -15.22 2.03 10.38
C ASP A 155 -13.91 1.60 11.04
N PHE A 156 -13.19 2.54 11.69
CA PHE A 156 -11.99 2.20 12.46
C PHE A 156 -12.30 1.36 13.70
N ALA A 157 -13.45 1.57 14.36
CA ALA A 157 -13.84 0.73 15.49
C ALA A 157 -14.11 -0.72 15.03
N ARG A 158 -14.84 -0.89 13.92
CA ARG A 158 -15.11 -2.21 13.34
C ARG A 158 -13.85 -2.96 12.91
N GLU A 159 -12.92 -2.27 12.25
CA GLU A 159 -11.65 -2.89 11.84
C GLU A 159 -10.83 -3.35 13.06
N LYS A 160 -10.85 -2.61 14.17
CA LYS A 160 -10.16 -3.02 15.41
C LYS A 160 -10.73 -4.28 16.04
N GLU A 161 -12.01 -4.57 15.83
CA GLU A 161 -12.68 -5.76 16.34
C GLU A 161 -12.39 -7.00 15.48
N TYR A 162 -11.91 -6.81 14.24
CA TYR A 162 -11.62 -7.92 13.35
C TYR A 162 -10.34 -8.65 13.74
N ASP A 163 -10.46 -9.95 14.02
CA ASP A 163 -9.34 -10.80 14.41
C ASP A 163 -8.81 -11.63 13.22
N TYR A 164 -7.74 -11.12 12.60
CA TYR A 164 -7.05 -11.77 11.49
C TYR A 164 -6.43 -13.14 11.83
N ARG A 165 -6.33 -13.53 13.10
CA ARG A 165 -5.75 -14.83 13.51
C ARG A 165 -6.70 -16.01 13.28
N HIS A 166 -7.98 -15.74 13.08
CA HIS A 166 -9.02 -16.75 12.91
C HIS A 166 -9.51 -16.90 11.48
N HIS A 167 -8.88 -16.20 10.54
CA HIS A 167 -9.27 -16.15 9.14
C HIS A 167 -8.10 -16.55 8.26
N ASP A 168 -8.40 -17.22 7.15
CA ASP A 168 -7.36 -17.54 6.16
C ASP A 168 -6.93 -16.29 5.36
N THR A 169 -5.85 -16.42 4.60
CA THR A 169 -5.33 -15.32 3.78
C THR A 169 -6.31 -14.81 2.72
N VAL A 170 -7.23 -15.62 2.22
CA VAL A 170 -8.22 -15.21 1.22
C VAL A 170 -9.28 -14.33 1.87
N GLU A 171 -9.83 -14.78 3.00
CA GLU A 171 -10.77 -14.02 3.81
C GLU A 171 -10.16 -12.70 4.28
N ALA A 172 -8.91 -12.74 4.74
CA ALA A 172 -8.19 -11.57 5.19
C ALA A 172 -7.95 -10.55 4.08
N VAL A 173 -7.56 -10.98 2.87
CA VAL A 173 -7.39 -10.07 1.73
C VAL A 173 -8.72 -9.43 1.33
N LYS A 174 -9.80 -10.21 1.31
CA LYS A 174 -11.14 -9.68 1.04
C LYS A 174 -11.57 -8.65 2.08
N HIS A 175 -11.30 -8.91 3.36
CA HIS A 175 -11.61 -7.98 4.44
C HIS A 175 -10.80 -6.68 4.32
N ILE A 176 -9.49 -6.78 4.09
CA ILE A 176 -8.62 -5.61 3.84
C ILE A 176 -9.11 -4.80 2.65
N ALA A 177 -9.48 -5.46 1.55
CA ALA A 177 -10.02 -4.79 0.37
C ALA A 177 -11.30 -4.02 0.71
N GLN A 178 -12.21 -4.62 1.46
CA GLN A 178 -13.43 -3.96 1.89
C GLN A 178 -13.13 -2.76 2.81
N PHE A 179 -12.33 -2.93 3.86
CA PHE A 179 -11.99 -1.87 4.80
C PHE A 179 -11.32 -0.67 4.10
N VAL A 180 -10.36 -0.92 3.22
CA VAL A 180 -9.68 0.16 2.48
C VAL A 180 -10.63 0.84 1.49
N SER A 181 -11.56 0.09 0.89
CA SER A 181 -12.61 0.63 0.03
C SER A 181 -13.56 1.54 0.81
N ASP A 182 -14.05 1.09 1.96
CA ASP A 182 -14.98 1.82 2.83
C ASP A 182 -14.33 3.12 3.33
N LEU A 183 -13.09 3.02 3.83
CA LEU A 183 -12.31 4.17 4.27
C LEU A 183 -12.14 5.22 3.16
N TRP A 184 -11.85 4.78 1.92
CA TRP A 184 -11.72 5.67 0.78
C TRP A 184 -13.07 6.30 0.39
N GLN A 185 -14.18 5.54 0.46
CA GLN A 185 -15.51 6.01 0.11
C GLN A 185 -16.00 7.16 1.01
N ILE A 186 -15.56 7.21 2.27
CA ILE A 186 -15.83 8.36 3.16
C ILE A 186 -15.33 9.66 2.51
N HIS A 187 -14.14 9.57 1.89
CA HIS A 187 -13.51 10.66 1.13
C HIS A 187 -13.48 11.97 1.92
N PRO A 188 -12.85 11.98 3.11
CA PRO A 188 -13.04 13.05 4.11
C PRO A 188 -12.40 14.39 3.75
N PHE A 189 -11.47 14.43 2.81
CA PHE A 189 -10.72 15.64 2.45
C PHE A 189 -11.21 16.25 1.14
N GLY A 190 -10.96 17.53 0.90
CA GLY A 190 -11.27 18.17 -0.38
C GLY A 190 -10.48 17.54 -1.55
N GLU A 191 -9.17 17.39 -1.38
CA GLU A 191 -8.26 16.74 -2.32
C GLU A 191 -7.30 15.77 -1.62
N GLY A 192 -6.54 14.97 -2.37
CA GLY A 192 -5.48 14.13 -1.79
C GLY A 192 -5.91 12.82 -1.11
N ASN A 193 -7.22 12.51 -1.07
CA ASN A 193 -7.78 11.32 -0.41
C ASN A 193 -7.09 10.01 -0.81
N THR A 194 -6.95 9.74 -2.11
CA THR A 194 -6.37 8.46 -2.57
C THR A 194 -4.91 8.28 -2.16
N ARG A 195 -4.09 9.36 -2.22
CA ARG A 195 -2.69 9.31 -1.77
C ARG A 195 -2.60 9.13 -0.25
N ALA A 196 -3.44 9.81 0.52
CA ALA A 196 -3.52 9.61 1.97
C ALA A 196 -3.96 8.17 2.32
N THR A 197 -4.98 7.62 1.64
CA THR A 197 -5.43 6.24 1.82
C THR A 197 -4.31 5.26 1.49
N ALA A 198 -3.60 5.44 0.37
CA ALA A 198 -2.51 4.54 0.00
C ALA A 198 -1.39 4.53 1.06
N VAL A 199 -0.96 5.70 1.55
CA VAL A 199 0.06 5.80 2.61
C VAL A 199 -0.42 5.16 3.91
N PHE A 200 -1.66 5.43 4.30
CA PHE A 200 -2.27 4.80 5.48
C PHE A 200 -2.32 3.28 5.34
N THR A 201 -2.80 2.76 4.21
CA THR A 201 -2.85 1.31 3.92
C THR A 201 -1.46 0.67 3.97
N ILE A 202 -0.43 1.30 3.40
CA ILE A 202 0.94 0.78 3.46
C ILE A 202 1.41 0.70 4.91
N LYS A 203 1.20 1.76 5.70
CA LYS A 203 1.61 1.76 7.12
C LYS A 203 0.80 0.77 7.94
N TYR A 204 -0.50 0.63 7.66
CA TYR A 204 -1.37 -0.34 8.29
C TYR A 204 -0.92 -1.77 8.01
N LEU A 205 -0.66 -2.12 6.75
CA LEU A 205 -0.23 -3.47 6.37
C LEU A 205 1.12 -3.86 6.97
N ARG A 206 2.02 -2.90 7.16
CA ARG A 206 3.29 -3.13 7.86
C ARG A 206 3.11 -3.55 9.32
N THR A 207 2.00 -3.18 9.97
CA THR A 207 1.70 -3.66 11.34
C THR A 207 1.45 -5.17 11.40
N PHE A 208 1.11 -5.79 10.28
CA PHE A 208 0.99 -7.26 10.17
C PHE A 208 2.32 -7.95 9.86
N GLY A 209 3.43 -7.20 9.78
CA GLY A 209 4.74 -7.75 9.40
C GLY A 209 4.93 -7.94 7.90
N PHE A 210 4.04 -7.38 7.06
CA PHE A 210 4.31 -7.33 5.63
C PHE A 210 5.34 -6.24 5.36
N GLY A 211 6.58 -6.67 5.07
CA GLY A 211 7.59 -5.86 4.40
C GLY A 211 7.17 -5.63 2.96
N VAL A 212 6.08 -4.88 2.76
CA VAL A 212 5.46 -4.69 1.45
C VAL A 212 6.51 -4.11 0.51
N SER A 213 6.98 -4.93 -0.44
CA SER A 213 7.72 -4.45 -1.60
C SER A 213 6.72 -3.63 -2.40
N ASN A 214 6.73 -2.32 -2.17
CA ASN A 214 5.70 -1.41 -2.64
C ASN A 214 5.75 -1.17 -4.17
N GLU A 215 6.43 -2.02 -4.93
CA GLU A 215 6.42 -2.02 -6.40
C GLU A 215 4.98 -2.04 -6.94
N ILE A 216 4.07 -2.74 -6.26
CA ILE A 216 2.66 -2.79 -6.66
C ILE A 216 1.99 -1.42 -6.52
N PHE A 217 2.20 -0.70 -5.41
CA PHE A 217 1.72 0.68 -5.29
C PHE A 217 2.42 1.63 -6.26
N ALA A 218 3.71 1.47 -6.50
CA ALA A 218 4.46 2.32 -7.41
C ALA A 218 3.99 2.18 -8.87
N ASN A 219 3.83 0.94 -9.34
CA ASN A 219 3.56 0.62 -10.73
C ASN A 219 2.06 0.62 -11.06
N TYR A 220 1.19 0.41 -10.08
CA TYR A 220 -0.25 0.23 -10.26
C TYR A 220 -1.08 1.19 -9.42
N SER A 221 -0.55 2.35 -9.04
CA SER A 221 -1.28 3.38 -8.28
C SER A 221 -2.58 3.84 -8.95
N TRP A 222 -2.58 4.00 -10.28
CA TRP A 222 -3.79 4.36 -11.03
C TRP A 222 -4.81 3.22 -11.07
N TYR A 223 -4.34 1.97 -11.12
CA TYR A 223 -5.21 0.79 -10.99
C TYR A 223 -5.84 0.73 -9.60
N PHE A 224 -5.04 0.90 -8.55
CA PHE A 224 -5.53 0.93 -7.16
C PHE A 224 -6.65 1.96 -7.01
N ARG A 225 -6.42 3.19 -7.49
CA ARG A 225 -7.44 4.25 -7.49
C ARG A 225 -8.72 3.83 -8.20
N ASN A 226 -8.62 3.27 -9.39
CA ASN A 226 -9.79 2.83 -10.15
C ASN A 226 -10.48 1.61 -9.52
N ALA A 227 -9.75 0.75 -8.83
CA ALA A 227 -10.30 -0.38 -8.11
C ALA A 227 -11.16 0.08 -6.93
N LEU A 228 -10.72 1.11 -6.19
CA LEU A 228 -11.54 1.75 -5.14
C LEU A 228 -12.84 2.32 -5.69
N VAL A 229 -12.80 2.96 -6.86
CA VAL A 229 -14.00 3.47 -7.53
C VAL A 229 -14.97 2.33 -7.88
N ARG A 230 -14.47 1.21 -8.42
CA ARG A 230 -15.30 0.05 -8.77
C ARG A 230 -15.84 -0.70 -7.57
N ALA A 231 -15.13 -0.68 -6.45
CA ALA A 231 -15.61 -1.25 -5.19
C ALA A 231 -16.76 -0.45 -4.55
N ASN A 232 -16.99 0.81 -4.97
CA ASN A 232 -17.97 1.70 -4.36
C ASN A 232 -19.09 2.18 -5.30
N TYR A 233 -19.23 1.60 -6.50
CA TYR A 233 -20.20 2.07 -7.49
C TYR A 233 -21.24 1.01 -7.86
N ASN A 234 -22.51 1.38 -7.71
CA ASN A 234 -23.67 0.59 -8.14
C ASN A 234 -24.49 1.38 -9.16
N ASN A 235 -24.95 0.70 -10.20
CA ASN A 235 -25.97 1.15 -11.13
C ASN A 235 -26.82 -0.05 -11.56
N ILE A 236 -27.80 -0.37 -10.73
CA ILE A 236 -28.68 -1.55 -10.88
C ILE A 236 -29.41 -1.54 -12.24
N PRO A 237 -29.96 -0.41 -12.74
CA PRO A 237 -30.56 -0.37 -14.08
C PRO A 237 -29.61 -0.76 -15.22
N LYS A 238 -28.30 -0.51 -15.06
CA LYS A 238 -27.26 -0.90 -16.02
C LYS A 238 -26.61 -2.25 -15.69
N GLY A 239 -27.09 -2.97 -14.68
CA GLY A 239 -26.52 -4.25 -14.23
C GLY A 239 -25.13 -4.12 -13.61
N ILE A 240 -24.73 -2.92 -13.19
CA ILE A 240 -23.42 -2.68 -12.60
C ILE A 240 -23.55 -2.76 -11.08
N PHE A 241 -22.77 -3.64 -10.47
CA PHE A 241 -22.67 -3.77 -9.03
C PHE A 241 -21.27 -3.42 -8.55
N ALA A 242 -21.21 -2.91 -7.32
CA ALA A 242 -19.98 -2.70 -6.60
C ALA A 242 -19.23 -4.04 -6.46
N THR A 243 -17.92 -4.03 -6.67
CA THR A 243 -17.11 -5.25 -6.55
C THR A 243 -15.70 -4.94 -6.06
N THR A 244 -15.28 -5.66 -5.03
CA THR A 244 -13.93 -5.63 -4.47
C THR A 244 -12.94 -6.47 -5.29
N GLN A 245 -13.38 -7.26 -6.27
CA GLN A 245 -12.53 -8.25 -6.97
C GLN A 245 -11.23 -7.66 -7.54
N TYR A 246 -11.27 -6.42 -8.05
CA TYR A 246 -10.10 -5.75 -8.60
C TYR A 246 -9.13 -5.30 -7.50
N LEU A 247 -9.69 -4.84 -6.38
CA LEU A 247 -8.92 -4.42 -5.22
C LEU A 247 -8.33 -5.64 -4.50
N GLU A 248 -9.07 -6.74 -4.44
CA GLU A 248 -8.57 -8.05 -4.02
C GLU A 248 -7.41 -8.49 -4.91
N ALA A 249 -7.54 -8.48 -6.25
CA ALA A 249 -6.43 -8.82 -7.15
C ALA A 249 -5.16 -7.98 -6.89
N PHE A 250 -5.33 -6.68 -6.63
CA PHE A 250 -4.24 -5.80 -6.22
C PHE A 250 -3.59 -6.25 -4.90
N PHE A 251 -4.40 -6.50 -3.86
CA PHE A 251 -3.90 -6.93 -2.56
C PHE A 251 -3.34 -8.36 -2.57
N ARG A 252 -3.84 -9.26 -3.41
CA ARG A 252 -3.27 -10.60 -3.57
C ARG A 252 -1.89 -10.53 -4.22
N ASN A 253 -1.68 -9.66 -5.21
CA ASN A 253 -0.33 -9.41 -5.74
C ASN A 253 0.58 -8.83 -4.65
N LEU A 254 0.07 -7.90 -3.85
CA LEU A 254 0.80 -7.21 -2.80
C LEU A 254 1.22 -8.12 -1.63
N ILE A 255 0.27 -8.89 -1.11
CA ILE A 255 0.40 -9.65 0.14
C ILE A 255 0.84 -11.09 -0.14
N LEU A 256 0.29 -11.71 -1.18
CA LEU A 256 0.51 -13.12 -1.52
C LEU A 256 1.57 -13.32 -2.63
N GLY A 257 2.10 -12.22 -3.20
CA GLY A 257 3.09 -12.27 -4.29
C GLY A 257 2.54 -12.82 -5.60
N GLU A 258 1.22 -12.81 -5.76
CA GLU A 258 0.57 -13.27 -6.98
C GLU A 258 0.82 -12.38 -8.18
N GLN A 259 0.48 -12.89 -9.37
CA GLN A 259 0.70 -12.25 -10.65
C GLN A 259 -0.63 -12.00 -11.37
N ASN A 260 -1.66 -11.57 -10.64
CA ASN A 260 -2.94 -11.17 -11.22
C ASN A 260 -2.72 -9.99 -12.18
N GLU A 261 -3.46 -9.98 -13.28
CA GLU A 261 -3.32 -8.94 -14.30
C GLU A 261 -4.00 -7.63 -13.86
N LEU A 262 -3.19 -6.60 -13.60
CA LEU A 262 -3.67 -5.29 -13.13
C LEU A 262 -3.76 -4.27 -14.29
N LYS A 263 -4.81 -4.35 -15.11
CA LYS A 263 -5.04 -3.43 -16.24
C LYS A 263 -6.28 -2.55 -16.05
N ASN A 264 -6.09 -1.23 -16.09
CA ASN A 264 -7.15 -0.22 -15.94
C ASN A 264 -8.33 -0.41 -16.91
N ARG A 265 -8.07 -0.86 -18.14
CA ARG A 265 -9.12 -1.12 -19.14
C ARG A 265 -10.16 -2.14 -18.68
N TYR A 266 -9.82 -3.09 -17.80
CA TYR A 266 -10.75 -4.11 -17.31
C TYR A 266 -11.66 -3.60 -16.19
N LEU A 267 -11.34 -2.45 -15.61
CA LEU A 267 -12.13 -1.82 -14.56
C LEU A 267 -13.21 -0.93 -15.14
N HIS A 268 -13.11 -0.57 -16.42
CA HIS A 268 -14.08 0.27 -17.08
C HIS A 268 -15.44 -0.43 -17.17
N VAL A 269 -16.53 0.25 -16.83
CA VAL A 269 -17.89 -0.34 -16.80
C VAL A 269 -18.39 -0.80 -18.17
N SER A 270 -17.81 -0.29 -19.26
CA SER A 270 -18.09 -0.74 -20.62
C SER A 270 -17.09 -1.76 -21.14
N ALA A 271 -16.16 -2.23 -20.33
CA ALA A 271 -15.33 -3.36 -20.72
C ALA A 271 -16.27 -4.55 -20.93
N ASP A 272 -16.21 -5.17 -22.12
CA ASP A 272 -16.97 -6.38 -22.39
C ASP A 272 -16.75 -7.34 -21.22
N THR A 273 -17.84 -7.85 -20.66
CA THR A 273 -17.80 -8.95 -19.71
C THR A 273 -17.31 -10.20 -20.44
N GLN A 274 -16.04 -10.20 -20.86
CA GLN A 274 -15.27 -11.42 -20.90
C GLN A 274 -15.23 -11.83 -19.44
N SER A 275 -16.21 -12.66 -19.09
CA SER A 275 -16.21 -13.54 -17.93
C SER A 275 -14.77 -13.73 -17.52
N ALA A 276 -14.38 -13.15 -16.39
CA ALA A 276 -13.21 -13.58 -15.69
C ALA A 276 -13.49 -15.05 -15.36
N LYS A 277 -13.17 -15.95 -16.29
CA LYS A 277 -12.95 -17.33 -15.92
C LYS A 277 -11.94 -17.22 -14.80
N GLU A 278 -12.29 -17.75 -13.64
CA GLU A 278 -11.42 -17.94 -12.50
C GLU A 278 -10.22 -18.81 -12.92
N ASN A 279 -9.34 -18.26 -13.73
CA ASN A 279 -7.99 -18.75 -13.86
C ASN A 279 -7.23 -18.07 -12.74
N ALA A 280 -7.60 -18.41 -11.50
CA ALA A 280 -6.76 -18.19 -10.35
C ALA A 280 -5.41 -18.81 -10.70
N THR A 281 -4.45 -17.96 -11.04
CA THR A 281 -3.09 -18.40 -11.26
C THR A 281 -2.65 -18.93 -9.92
N LYS A 282 -2.56 -20.26 -9.80
CA LYS A 282 -2.16 -20.94 -8.57
C LYS A 282 -0.80 -20.40 -8.16
N CYS A 283 -0.78 -19.45 -7.23
CA CYS A 283 0.41 -19.21 -6.44
C CYS A 283 0.52 -20.36 -5.45
N ASN A 284 1.71 -20.93 -5.32
CA ASN A 284 2.01 -22.06 -4.43
C ASN A 284 1.74 -21.75 -2.94
N ILE A 285 1.40 -20.51 -2.60
CA ILE A 285 1.07 -20.04 -1.24
C ILE A 285 -0.43 -20.10 -0.96
N CYS A 286 -1.29 -20.00 -1.97
CA CYS A 286 -2.75 -19.95 -1.81
C CYS A 286 -3.37 -21.29 -1.42
N THR A 287 -2.58 -22.37 -1.50
CA THR A 287 -2.92 -23.72 -1.02
C THR A 287 -2.53 -23.95 0.44
N LEU A 288 -1.88 -22.99 1.10
CA LEU A 288 -1.57 -23.06 2.52
C LEU A 288 -2.72 -22.39 3.28
N ASN A 289 -3.47 -23.17 4.07
CA ASN A 289 -4.43 -22.66 5.06
C ASN A 289 -3.66 -21.93 6.19
N CYS A 290 -3.11 -20.76 5.87
CA CYS A 290 -2.34 -19.90 6.76
C CYS A 290 -3.11 -18.60 7.03
N THR A 291 -2.85 -18.04 8.20
CA THR A 291 -3.27 -16.69 8.60
C THR A 291 -2.32 -15.62 8.03
N LEU A 292 -2.69 -14.33 8.11
CA LEU A 292 -1.80 -13.23 7.71
C LEU A 292 -0.48 -13.22 8.50
N GLU A 293 -0.54 -13.48 9.81
CA GLU A 293 0.65 -13.46 10.66
C GLU A 293 1.61 -14.60 10.27
N GLU A 294 1.07 -15.79 10.00
CA GLU A 294 1.85 -16.93 9.51
C GLU A 294 2.48 -16.63 8.15
N LEU A 295 1.73 -15.99 7.25
CA LEU A 295 2.25 -15.57 5.96
C LEU A 295 3.37 -14.54 6.08
N ALA A 296 3.23 -13.54 6.96
CA ALA A 296 4.28 -12.55 7.22
C ALA A 296 5.57 -13.23 7.73
N LEU A 297 5.42 -14.23 8.62
CA LEU A 297 6.54 -15.06 9.06
C LEU A 297 7.20 -15.80 7.89
N LEU A 298 6.41 -16.46 7.05
CA LEU A 298 6.89 -17.21 5.88
C LEU A 298 7.65 -16.29 4.90
N ASN A 299 7.13 -15.09 4.63
CA ASN A 299 7.78 -14.10 3.78
C ASN A 299 9.12 -13.65 4.38
N PHE A 300 9.16 -13.35 5.67
CA PHE A 300 10.39 -12.91 6.32
C PHE A 300 11.49 -14.00 6.32
N ILE A 301 11.16 -15.26 6.60
CA ILE A 301 12.15 -16.36 6.54
C ILE A 301 12.56 -16.69 5.10
N LYS A 302 11.72 -16.41 4.10
CA LYS A 302 12.09 -16.54 2.68
C LYS A 302 13.17 -15.53 2.32
N GLU A 303 13.06 -14.29 2.80
CA GLU A 303 14.08 -13.26 2.59
C GLU A 303 15.34 -13.47 3.43
N LYS A 304 15.17 -13.93 4.68
CA LYS A 304 16.26 -14.17 5.64
C LYS A 304 16.17 -15.58 6.24
N PRO A 305 16.62 -16.63 5.52
CA PRO A 305 16.52 -18.02 5.98
C PRO A 305 17.19 -18.30 7.32
N ASN A 306 18.24 -17.55 7.67
CA ASN A 306 19.00 -17.72 8.91
C ASN A 306 18.36 -17.03 10.12
N ALA A 307 17.23 -16.32 9.94
CA ALA A 307 16.62 -15.52 10.99
C ALA A 307 16.34 -16.32 12.27
N THR A 308 16.71 -15.74 13.40
CA THR A 308 16.36 -16.22 14.74
C THR A 308 14.91 -15.91 15.06
N GLN A 309 14.31 -16.64 16.01
CA GLN A 309 12.95 -16.33 16.49
C GLN A 309 12.84 -14.90 17.04
N LYS A 310 13.92 -14.38 17.63
CA LYS A 310 14.02 -12.99 18.10
C LYS A 310 13.94 -11.97 16.97
N GLU A 311 14.66 -12.21 15.87
CA GLU A 311 14.61 -11.33 14.69
C GLU A 311 13.23 -11.35 14.02
N ILE A 312 12.61 -12.54 13.92
CA ILE A 312 11.24 -12.69 13.39
C ILE A 312 10.24 -11.93 14.28
N ALA A 313 10.36 -12.07 15.60
CA ALA A 313 9.49 -11.41 16.58
C ALA A 313 9.57 -9.88 16.47
N ALA A 314 10.78 -9.35 16.35
CA ALA A 314 11.01 -7.92 16.15
C ALA A 314 10.41 -7.42 14.84
N HIS A 315 10.52 -8.20 13.75
CA HIS A 315 9.99 -7.81 12.44
C HIS A 315 8.45 -7.79 12.38
N ILE A 316 7.79 -8.81 12.95
CA ILE A 316 6.33 -8.94 12.92
C ILE A 316 5.66 -8.14 14.06
N GLY A 317 6.45 -7.59 15.01
CA GLY A 317 5.92 -6.85 16.16
C GLY A 317 5.20 -7.77 17.17
N LYS A 318 5.67 -9.00 17.34
CA LYS A 318 5.07 -10.00 18.24
C LYS A 318 6.06 -10.48 19.30
N SER A 319 5.57 -11.21 20.30
CA SER A 319 6.43 -11.82 21.31
C SER A 319 7.21 -13.02 20.73
N GLU A 320 8.42 -13.28 21.22
CA GLU A 320 9.19 -14.47 20.86
C GLU A 320 8.42 -15.77 21.14
N ARG A 321 7.56 -15.78 22.17
CA ARG A 321 6.67 -16.90 22.49
C ARG A 321 5.65 -17.15 21.38
N THR A 322 5.01 -16.09 20.87
CA THR A 322 4.06 -16.17 19.76
C THR A 322 4.73 -16.75 18.51
N ILE A 323 5.90 -16.24 18.16
CA ILE A 323 6.68 -16.75 17.03
C ILE A 323 7.07 -18.22 17.24
N LYS A 324 7.47 -18.60 18.45
CA LYS A 324 7.76 -20.00 18.77
C LYS A 324 6.53 -20.89 18.51
N THR A 325 5.36 -20.49 18.99
CA THR A 325 4.10 -21.23 18.73
C THR A 325 3.82 -21.35 17.23
N MET A 326 3.94 -20.27 16.48
CA MET A 326 3.72 -20.27 15.02
C MET A 326 4.70 -21.19 14.29
N THR A 327 6.00 -21.09 14.61
CA THR A 327 7.02 -21.93 13.95
C THR A 327 6.85 -23.43 14.26
N VAL A 328 6.41 -23.78 15.47
CA VAL A 328 6.08 -25.18 15.83
C VAL A 328 4.88 -25.66 15.02
N LYS A 329 3.77 -24.90 15.01
CA LYS A 329 2.57 -25.22 14.23
C LYS A 329 2.89 -25.42 12.74
N LEU A 330 3.58 -24.46 12.12
CA LEU A 330 3.98 -24.53 10.71
C LEU A 330 4.91 -25.72 10.43
N SER A 331 5.73 -26.15 11.40
CA SER A 331 6.59 -27.31 11.25
C SER A 331 5.83 -28.64 11.38
N GLU A 332 4.88 -28.72 12.33
CA GLU A 332 3.96 -29.85 12.48
C GLU A 332 3.08 -30.03 11.24
N GLN A 333 2.66 -28.91 10.61
CA GLN A 333 1.96 -28.92 9.33
C GLN A 333 2.86 -29.25 8.13
N GLY A 334 4.17 -29.42 8.34
CA GLY A 334 5.13 -29.74 7.28
C GLY A 334 5.43 -28.60 6.32
N ILE A 335 5.07 -27.35 6.66
CA ILE A 335 5.26 -26.15 5.85
C ILE A 335 6.69 -25.62 5.98
N ILE A 336 7.28 -25.72 7.18
CA ILE A 336 8.66 -25.29 7.43
C ILE A 336 9.49 -26.33 8.17
N GLU A 337 10.80 -26.27 7.99
CA GLU A 337 11.77 -27.08 8.72
C GLU A 337 12.97 -26.20 9.11
N ARG A 338 13.44 -26.31 10.36
CA ARG A 338 14.75 -25.77 10.75
C ARG A 338 15.82 -26.83 10.50
N LYS A 339 16.76 -26.57 9.60
CA LYS A 339 17.95 -27.41 9.37
C LYS A 339 19.14 -26.92 10.18
N ASN A 340 20.08 -27.82 10.49
CA ASN A 340 21.28 -27.62 11.31
C ASN A 340 21.04 -27.32 12.80
N GLY A 341 22.13 -27.33 13.59
CA GLY A 341 22.10 -27.08 15.03
C GLY A 341 21.86 -25.61 15.42
N ARG A 342 21.61 -25.36 16.71
CA ARG A 342 21.19 -24.05 17.26
C ARG A 342 22.02 -22.82 16.83
N ARG A 343 23.32 -23.00 16.53
CA ARG A 343 24.23 -21.89 16.18
C ARG A 343 24.26 -21.55 14.67
N ASN A 344 24.03 -22.53 13.79
CA ASN A 344 24.13 -22.38 12.32
C ASN A 344 22.84 -22.83 11.62
N GLY A 345 21.71 -22.72 12.33
CA GLY A 345 20.41 -23.20 11.86
C GLY A 345 19.82 -22.27 10.80
N TYR A 346 19.12 -22.81 9.81
CA TYR A 346 18.37 -22.03 8.83
C TYR A 346 16.99 -22.67 8.56
N TRP A 347 16.02 -21.84 8.19
CA TRP A 347 14.68 -22.29 7.84
C TRP A 347 14.61 -22.68 6.37
N VAL A 348 13.87 -23.76 6.10
CA VAL A 348 13.49 -24.20 4.76
C VAL A 348 11.97 -24.26 4.69
N ILE A 349 11.39 -23.59 3.70
CA ILE A 349 9.95 -23.72 3.40
C ILE A 349 9.78 -24.99 2.57
N LYS A 350 9.13 -25.99 3.16
CA LYS A 350 8.79 -27.25 2.51
C LYS A 350 7.49 -27.03 1.73
N SER A 351 7.62 -26.95 0.41
CA SER A 351 6.47 -26.83 -0.46
C SER A 351 5.73 -28.18 -0.51
N SER A 352 4.70 -28.35 0.30
CA SER A 352 3.73 -29.42 0.11
C SER A 352 2.89 -29.09 -1.14
N GLN A 353 3.43 -29.43 -2.32
CA GLN A 353 2.86 -29.55 -3.68
C GLN A 353 3.76 -28.95 -4.80
N ILE A 354 5.03 -29.37 -4.91
CA ILE A 354 5.87 -29.12 -6.11
C ILE A 354 6.02 -30.38 -6.99
N ASN A 355 5.42 -31.52 -6.63
CA ASN A 355 5.38 -32.70 -7.50
C ASN A 355 3.94 -33.05 -7.88
N ASN A 356 3.46 -32.46 -8.99
CA ASN A 356 2.75 -33.10 -10.11
C ASN A 356 2.10 -32.07 -11.02
#